data_AF-A0A4R3M875-F1
#
_entry.id   AF-A0A4R3M875-F1
#
_cell.length_a   1.000
_cell.length_b   1.000
_cell.length_c   1.000
_cell.angle_alpha   90.00
_cell.angle_beta   90.00
_cell.angle_gamma   90.00
#
_symmetry.space_group_name_H-M   'P 1'
#
loop_
_entity.id
_entity.type
_entity.pdbx_description
1 polymer ?
#
loop_
_entity_poly.entity_id
_entity_poly.type
_entity_poly.pdbx_seq_one_letter_code
_entity_poly.pdbx_strand_id
1 'polypeptide(L)'
;MNAGRRKDAAPLWAAYVLYPAYRSKNGHINTLAERLQGCFQYSMNGAKPAADSEIIVALESYMYWLAKGAPTGVKLQGQGFARLSEPARKADYTPAGGRLRAEGKVLTK
;
A
#
# COMPACT_ATOMS: atom_id res chain seq x y z
N MET A 1 -8.22 7.91 -6.87
CA MET A 1 -6.89 7.84 -6.23
C MET A 1 -6.04 8.96 -6.82
N ASN A 2 -5.42 9.83 -6.03
CA ASN A 2 -4.70 11.02 -6.53
C ASN A 2 -3.29 10.65 -7.02
N ALA A 3 -3.17 9.82 -8.06
CA ALA A 3 -1.89 9.36 -8.62
C ALA A 3 -0.84 8.93 -7.56
N GLY A 4 -1.25 8.16 -6.55
CA GLY A 4 -0.36 7.73 -5.46
C GLY A 4 0.02 8.82 -4.43
N ARG A 5 -0.60 10.00 -4.45
CA ARG A 5 -0.32 11.12 -3.53
C ARG A 5 -1.27 11.23 -2.35
N ARG A 6 -2.45 10.60 -2.44
CA ARG A 6 -3.52 10.74 -1.44
C ARG A 6 -3.06 10.20 -0.09
N LYS A 7 -3.02 11.08 0.92
CA LYS A 7 -2.82 10.69 2.32
C LYS A 7 -3.86 9.67 2.78
N ASP A 8 -3.47 8.79 3.68
CA ASP A 8 -4.31 7.73 4.28
C ASP A 8 -4.79 6.67 3.27
N ALA A 9 -4.20 6.62 2.08
CA ALA A 9 -4.53 5.67 1.01
C ALA A 9 -3.27 4.98 0.45
N ALA A 10 -2.32 4.67 1.33
CA ALA A 10 -0.99 4.12 1.00
C ALA A 10 -0.24 4.97 -0.06
N PRO A 11 0.04 6.26 0.23
CA PRO A 11 0.74 7.12 -0.72
C PRO A 11 2.17 6.65 -1.01
N LEU A 12 2.59 6.80 -2.27
CA LEU A 12 3.88 6.35 -2.77
C LEU A 12 5.06 7.17 -2.26
N TRP A 13 4.87 8.49 -2.08
CA TRP A 13 5.91 9.37 -1.54
C TRP A 13 6.33 8.96 -0.12
N ALA A 14 5.38 8.53 0.70
CA ALA A 14 5.65 8.13 2.08
C ALA A 14 6.28 6.73 2.15
N ALA A 15 6.00 5.88 1.16
CA ALA A 15 6.59 4.55 1.10
C ALA A 15 8.07 4.61 0.71
N TYR A 16 8.44 5.46 -0.26
CA TYR A 16 9.80 5.53 -0.80
C TYR A 16 10.87 5.70 0.29
N VAL A 17 10.68 6.67 1.20
CA VAL A 17 11.64 7.03 2.24
C VAL A 17 11.78 6.01 3.38
N LEU A 18 10.99 4.92 3.36
CA LEU A 18 10.93 3.94 4.44
C LEU A 18 11.49 2.58 4.07
N TYR A 19 11.92 2.39 2.83
CA TYR A 19 12.62 1.18 2.41
C TYR A 19 14.13 1.45 2.34
N PRO A 20 14.98 0.48 2.72
CA PRO A 20 14.64 -0.89 3.10
C PRO A 20 14.00 -1.04 4.49
N ALA A 21 13.11 -2.04 4.64
CA ALA A 21 12.39 -2.28 5.90
C ALA A 21 12.17 -3.77 6.17
N TYR A 22 12.29 -4.17 7.44
CA TYR A 22 11.93 -5.50 7.90
C TYR A 22 10.42 -5.75 7.78
N ARG A 23 10.04 -6.91 7.23
CA ARG A 23 8.65 -7.34 7.13
C ARG A 23 8.44 -8.69 7.81
N SER A 24 7.53 -8.72 8.79
CA SER A 24 7.14 -9.96 9.48
C SER A 24 6.49 -10.99 8.56
N LYS A 25 5.86 -10.57 7.45
CA LYS A 25 5.21 -11.49 6.48
C LYS A 25 6.16 -12.55 5.93
N ASN A 26 7.42 -12.21 5.71
CA ASN A 26 8.44 -13.09 5.11
C ASN A 26 9.72 -13.18 5.95
N GLY A 27 9.76 -12.54 7.13
CA GLY A 27 10.92 -12.56 8.01
C GLY A 27 12.17 -11.90 7.43
N HIS A 28 12.03 -11.00 6.45
CA HIS A 28 13.14 -10.49 5.64
C HIS A 28 13.16 -8.95 5.60
N ILE A 29 14.35 -8.36 5.41
CA ILE A 29 14.51 -6.93 5.14
C ILE A 29 14.25 -6.69 3.66
N ASN A 30 13.09 -6.14 3.33
CA ASN A 30 12.75 -5.90 1.94
C ASN A 30 13.33 -4.60 1.41
N THR A 31 13.83 -4.63 0.16
CA THR A 31 14.07 -3.43 -0.64
C THR A 31 12.75 -2.88 -1.22
N LEU A 32 12.78 -1.69 -1.81
CA LEU A 32 11.62 -1.11 -2.48
C LEU A 32 11.23 -1.95 -3.71
N ALA A 33 12.20 -2.36 -4.53
CA ALA A 33 12.00 -3.28 -5.65
C ALA A 33 11.29 -4.57 -5.23
N GLU A 34 11.75 -5.23 -4.16
CA GLU A 34 11.09 -6.43 -3.64
C GLU A 34 9.67 -6.16 -3.16
N ARG A 35 9.43 -4.98 -2.57
CA ARG A 35 8.09 -4.57 -2.16
C ARG A 35 7.16 -4.38 -3.35
N LEU A 36 7.64 -3.76 -4.43
CA LEU A 36 6.91 -3.56 -5.67
C LEU A 36 6.61 -4.90 -6.35
N GLN A 37 7.61 -5.77 -6.46
CA GLN A 37 7.44 -7.14 -6.93
C GLN A 37 6.35 -7.92 -6.16
N GLY A 38 6.30 -7.75 -4.84
CA GLY A 38 5.21 -8.31 -4.03
C GLY A 38 3.82 -7.74 -4.39
N CYS A 39 3.71 -6.47 -4.79
CA CYS A 39 2.45 -5.92 -5.31
C CYS A 39 2.04 -6.61 -6.63
N PHE A 40 2.98 -6.81 -7.55
CA PHE A 40 2.71 -7.55 -8.80
C PHE A 40 2.17 -8.95 -8.51
N GLN A 41 2.82 -9.67 -7.59
CA GLN A 41 2.45 -11.04 -7.27
C GLN A 41 1.09 -11.14 -6.56
N TYR A 42 0.85 -10.35 -5.52
CA TYR A 42 -0.32 -10.54 -4.65
C TYR A 42 -1.50 -9.63 -4.98
N SER A 43 -1.26 -8.39 -5.38
CA SER A 43 -2.32 -7.41 -5.62
C SER A 43 -2.76 -7.40 -7.08
N MET A 44 -1.83 -7.67 -8.00
CA MET A 44 -2.14 -7.73 -9.44
C MET A 44 -2.30 -9.16 -9.95
N ASN A 45 -2.09 -10.16 -9.08
CA ASN A 45 -2.14 -11.58 -9.44
C ASN A 45 -1.31 -11.90 -10.69
N GLY A 46 -0.16 -11.23 -10.82
CA GLY A 46 0.68 -11.29 -12.00
C GLY A 46 2.07 -11.87 -11.71
N ALA A 47 2.89 -11.94 -12.76
CA ALA A 47 4.28 -12.33 -12.64
C ALA A 47 5.12 -11.22 -12.00
N LYS A 48 6.10 -11.62 -11.18
CA LYS A 48 7.10 -10.72 -10.60
C LYS A 48 8.06 -10.29 -11.71
N PRO A 49 8.12 -8.99 -12.09
CA PRO A 49 9.15 -8.51 -13.00
C PRO A 49 10.54 -8.59 -12.34
N ALA A 50 11.61 -8.63 -13.12
CA ALA A 50 12.99 -8.62 -12.59
C ALA A 50 13.24 -7.34 -11.77
N ALA A 51 14.08 -7.43 -10.73
CA ALA A 51 14.27 -6.33 -9.77
C ALA A 51 14.93 -5.09 -10.40
N ASP A 52 15.74 -5.32 -11.42
CA ASP A 52 16.46 -4.36 -12.26
C ASP A 52 15.75 -4.07 -13.59
N SER A 53 14.53 -4.59 -13.78
CA SER A 53 13.75 -4.33 -15.00
C SER A 53 13.40 -2.85 -15.13
N GLU A 54 13.28 -2.39 -16.38
CA GLU A 54 12.85 -1.02 -16.71
C GLU A 54 11.55 -0.64 -16.00
N ILE A 55 10.61 -1.59 -15.85
CA ILE A 55 9.33 -1.37 -15.16
C ILE A 55 9.55 -1.02 -13.68
N ILE A 56 10.40 -1.77 -12.96
CA ILE A 56 10.67 -1.50 -11.55
C ILE A 56 11.43 -0.19 -11.42
N VAL A 57 12.45 0.05 -12.25
CA VAL A 57 13.24 1.29 -12.26
C VAL A 57 12.34 2.51 -12.51
N ALA A 58 11.41 2.43 -13.46
CA ALA A 58 10.47 3.51 -13.77
C ALA A 58 9.52 3.80 -12.58
N LEU A 59 9.00 2.76 -11.93
CA LEU A 59 8.16 2.91 -10.74
C LEU A 59 8.93 3.52 -9.58
N GLU A 60 10.13 3.03 -9.28
CA GLU A 60 10.97 3.58 -8.21
C GLU A 60 11.35 5.04 -8.48
N SER A 61 11.68 5.38 -9.73
CA SER A 61 11.97 6.76 -10.16
C SER A 61 10.77 7.69 -9.96
N TYR A 62 9.56 7.22 -10.28
CA TYR A 62 8.34 7.99 -10.04
C TYR A 62 8.08 8.18 -8.54
N MET A 63 8.27 7.13 -7.73
CA MET A 63 8.13 7.21 -6.27
C MET A 63 9.16 8.17 -5.66
N TYR A 64 10.40 8.15 -6.15
CA TYR A 64 11.46 9.08 -5.76
C TYR A 64 11.05 10.53 -6.05
N TRP A 65 10.56 10.81 -7.26
CA TRP A 65 10.09 12.14 -7.64
C TRP A 65 8.95 12.63 -6.74
N LEU A 66 8.01 11.75 -6.40
CA LEU A 66 6.92 12.07 -5.47
C LEU A 66 7.42 12.34 -4.04
N ALA A 67 8.51 11.71 -3.62
CA ALA A 67 9.10 11.84 -2.30
C ALA A 67 10.10 13.02 -2.16
N LYS A 68 10.26 13.85 -3.20
CA LYS A 68 11.24 14.93 -3.20
C LYS A 68 11.05 15.87 -2.00
N GLY A 69 12.11 16.03 -1.20
CA GLY A 69 12.11 16.86 0.01
C GLY A 69 11.61 16.15 1.28
N ALA A 70 11.14 14.91 1.19
CA ALA A 70 10.77 14.12 2.35
C ALA A 70 12.01 13.57 3.09
N PRO A 71 12.03 13.56 4.43
CA PRO A 71 13.13 13.01 5.20
C PRO A 71 13.19 11.48 5.10
N THR A 72 14.38 10.94 4.84
CA THR A 72 14.64 9.49 4.80
C THR A 72 14.51 8.86 6.19
N GLY A 73 13.88 7.69 6.28
CA GLY A 73 13.75 6.91 7.51
C GLY A 73 12.71 7.42 8.51
N VAL A 74 11.98 8.50 8.18
CA VAL A 74 10.98 9.09 9.08
C VAL A 74 9.58 8.69 8.65
N LYS A 75 8.75 8.26 9.62
CA LYS A 75 7.33 8.00 9.38
C LYS A 75 6.58 9.32 9.21
N LEU A 76 5.98 9.51 8.04
CA LEU A 76 5.28 10.73 7.68
C LEU A 76 3.79 10.64 7.99
N GLN A 77 3.18 11.78 8.33
CA GLN A 77 1.74 11.88 8.57
C GLN A 77 0.96 11.49 7.31
N GLY A 78 -0.04 10.62 7.45
CA GLY A 78 -0.84 10.14 6.32
C GLY A 78 -0.18 9.02 5.51
N GLN A 79 0.95 8.47 5.98
CA GLN A 79 1.50 7.23 5.45
C GLN A 79 0.54 6.05 5.66
N GLY A 80 0.47 5.15 4.69
CA GLY A 80 -0.34 3.93 4.81
C GLY A 80 -1.83 4.23 4.79
N PHE A 81 -2.61 3.43 5.50
CA PHE A 81 -4.05 3.63 5.62
C PHE A 81 -4.40 4.27 6.97
N ALA A 82 -5.49 5.05 7.00
CA ALA A 82 -6.05 5.53 8.25
C ALA A 82 -6.32 4.35 9.20
N ARG A 83 -5.80 4.44 10.43
CA ARG A 83 -6.19 3.50 11.49
C ARG A 83 -7.64 3.75 11.87
N LEU A 84 -8.43 2.69 11.80
CA LEU A 84 -9.78 2.67 12.34
C LEU A 84 -9.73 2.00 13.72
N SER A 85 -10.57 2.48 14.64
CA SER A 85 -10.79 1.79 15.91
C SER A 85 -11.43 0.42 15.65
N GLU A 86 -11.13 -0.54 16.53
CA GLU A 86 -11.75 -1.85 16.46
C GLU A 86 -13.28 -1.71 16.60
N PRO A 87 -14.07 -2.28 15.67
CA PRO A 87 -15.52 -2.14 15.72
C PRO A 87 -16.09 -2.91 16.92
N ALA A 88 -17.07 -2.31 17.61
CA ALA A 88 -17.75 -2.94 18.74
C ALA A 88 -18.49 -4.25 18.40
N ARG A 89 -18.71 -4.54 17.10
CA ARG A 89 -19.27 -5.81 16.62
C ARG A 89 -18.25 -6.52 15.76
N LYS A 90 -18.13 -7.83 15.94
CA LYS A 90 -17.34 -8.70 15.06
C LYS A 90 -17.89 -8.63 13.64
N ALA A 91 -16.99 -8.81 12.66
CA ALA A 91 -17.39 -8.91 11.27
C ALA A 91 -18.34 -10.10 11.09
N ASP A 92 -19.48 -9.85 10.46
CA ASP A 92 -20.42 -10.88 10.06
C ASP A 92 -19.99 -11.42 8.70
N TYR A 93 -19.49 -12.66 8.69
CA TYR A 93 -18.98 -13.33 7.50
C TYR A 93 -20.07 -14.12 6.76
N THR A 94 -21.33 -14.06 7.20
CA THR A 94 -22.43 -14.66 6.45
C THR A 94 -22.63 -13.89 5.14
N PRO A 95 -22.95 -14.58 4.03
CA PRO A 95 -23.22 -13.91 2.75
C PRO A 95 -24.32 -12.83 2.85
N ALA A 96 -25.31 -13.04 3.74
CA ALA A 96 -26.37 -12.08 4.02
C ALA A 96 -25.86 -10.85 4.81
N GLY A 97 -25.06 -11.06 5.87
CA GLY A 97 -24.52 -9.98 6.70
C GLY A 97 -23.47 -9.11 6.01
N GLY A 98 -22.64 -9.72 5.14
CA GLY A 98 -21.63 -9.01 4.35
C GLY A 98 -22.23 -8.15 3.23
N ARG A 99 -23.31 -8.63 2.59
CA ARG A 99 -23.97 -7.94 1.47
C ARG A 99 -24.72 -6.69 1.93
N LEU A 100 -25.48 -6.78 3.02
CA LEU A 100 -26.30 -5.66 3.54
C LEU A 100 -25.46 -4.45 3.98
N ARG A 101 -24.26 -4.67 4.53
CA ARG A 101 -23.35 -3.58 4.92
C ARG A 101 -22.56 -2.99 3.76
N ALA A 102 -22.20 -3.81 2.78
CA ALA A 102 -21.54 -3.35 1.56
C ALA A 102 -22.51 -2.48 0.74
N GLU A 103 -23.74 -2.96 0.50
CA GLU A 103 -24.74 -2.24 -0.29
C GLU A 103 -25.20 -0.94 0.41
N GLY A 104 -25.43 -0.96 1.72
CA GLY A 104 -25.89 0.23 2.47
C GLY A 104 -24.88 1.37 2.61
N LYS A 105 -23.58 1.13 2.40
CA LYS A 105 -22.54 2.19 2.40
C LYS A 105 -21.97 2.52 1.03
N VAL A 106 -22.03 1.59 0.07
CA VAL A 106 -21.57 1.82 -1.31
C VAL A 106 -22.61 2.62 -2.10
N LEU A 107 -23.90 2.55 -1.75
CA LEU A 107 -25.00 3.25 -2.43
C LEU A 107 -25.32 4.66 -1.88
N THR A 108 -24.69 5.09 -0.78
CA THR A 108 -24.86 6.47 -0.25
C THR A 108 -23.77 7.41 -0.77
N LYS A 109 -23.51 7.38 -2.08
CA LYS A 109 -22.75 8.40 -2.80
C LYS A 109 -23.37 8.68 -4.14
#